data_AF-A0A7C3WK37-F1
#
_entry.id   AF-A0A7C3WK37-F1
#
_cell.length_a   1.000
_cell.length_b   1.000
_cell.length_c   1.000
_cell.angle_alpha   90.00
_cell.angle_beta   90.00
_cell.angle_gamma   90.00
#
_symmetry.space_group_name_H-M   'P 1'
#
loop_
_entity.id
_entity.type
_entity.pdbx_description
1 polymer ?
#
loop_
_entity_poly.entity_id
_entity_poly.type
_entity_poly.pdbx_seq_one_letter_code
_entity_poly.pdbx_strand_id
1 'polypeptide(L)' 'MSENRVSTLAQLILHLARRSMYNNVGRVTLQELLEEGYTRDEITLAVRELERRYKVVVVGDYVKVYF' A
#
# COMPACT_ATOMS: atom_id res chain seq x y z
N MET A 1 1.61 -18.24 -9.04
CA MET A 1 0.48 -17.30 -9.22
C MET A 1 0.52 -16.12 -8.23
N SER A 2 1.32 -16.16 -7.16
CA SER A 2 1.28 -15.16 -6.07
C SER A 2 2.01 -13.84 -6.37
N GLU A 3 3.10 -13.84 -7.15
CA GLU A 3 3.89 -12.63 -7.44
C GLU A 3 3.08 -11.54 -8.16
N ASN A 4 2.22 -11.92 -9.10
CA ASN A 4 1.43 -10.95 -9.86
C ASN A 4 0.42 -10.21 -8.96
N ARG A 5 -0.15 -10.91 -7.96
CA ARG A 5 -1.14 -10.33 -7.05
C ARG A 5 -0.51 -9.33 -6.08
N VAL A 6 0.69 -9.61 -5.58
CA VAL A 6 1.45 -8.68 -4.73
C VAL A 6 1.85 -7.44 -5.51
N SER A 7 2.34 -7.60 -6.74
CA SER A 7 2.70 -6.45 -7.59
C SER A 7 1.49 -5.59 -7.95
N THR A 8 0.35 -6.23 -8.24
CA THR A 8 -0.93 -5.52 -8.48
C THR A 8 -1.37 -4.73 -7.25
N LEU A 9 -1.27 -5.33 -6.05
CA LEU A 9 -1.58 -4.66 -4.79
C LEU A 9 -0.64 -3.48 -4.53
N ALA A 10 0.65 -3.60 -4.81
CA ALA A 10 1.60 -2.51 -4.68
C ALA A 10 1.23 -1.32 -5.59
N GLN A 11 0.82 -1.58 -6.84
CA GLN A 11 0.32 -0.54 -7.74
C GLN A 11 -0.98 0.09 -7.24
N LEU A 12 -1.90 -0.72 -6.70
CA LEU A 12 -3.15 -0.22 -6.11
C LEU A 12 -2.86 0.70 -4.91
N ILE A 13 -1.97 0.30 -4.00
CA ILE A 13 -1.56 1.12 -2.85
C ILE A 13 -1.00 2.46 -3.33
N LEU A 14 -0.13 2.46 -4.36
CA LEU A 14 0.40 3.71 -4.92
C LEU A 14 -0.69 4.58 -5.55
N HIS A 15 -1.62 3.98 -6.28
CA HIS A 15 -2.73 4.70 -6.89
C HIS A 15 -3.61 5.38 -5.83
N LEU A 16 -4.02 4.62 -4.80
CA LEU A 16 -4.82 5.14 -3.69
C LEU A 16 -4.06 6.22 -2.90
N ALA A 17 -2.77 5.99 -2.63
CA ALA A 17 -1.92 6.94 -1.91
C ALA A 17 -1.76 8.26 -2.68
N ARG A 18 -1.62 8.22 -4.01
CA ARG A 18 -1.57 9.44 -4.84
C ARG A 18 -2.89 10.19 -4.83
N ARG A 19 -4.02 9.47 -4.85
CA ARG A 19 -5.36 10.07 -4.80
C ARG A 19 -5.62 10.80 -3.49
N SER A 20 -5.12 10.27 -2.37
CA SER A 20 -5.29 10.84 -1.02
C SER A 20 -4.10 11.70 -0.56
N MET A 21 -3.22 12.09 -1.47
CA MET A 21 -1.95 12.74 -1.14
C MET A 21 -2.15 14.14 -0.55
N TYR A 22 -1.49 14.41 0.57
CA TYR A 22 -1.40 15.73 1.18
C TYR A 22 0.03 15.98 1.67
N ASN A 23 0.62 17.12 1.30
CA ASN A 23 2.02 17.46 1.59
C ASN A 23 3.02 16.34 1.20
N ASN A 24 2.89 15.79 -0.01
CA ASN A 24 3.71 14.67 -0.52
C ASN A 24 3.61 13.37 0.29
N VAL A 25 2.62 13.25 1.18
CA VAL A 25 2.34 12.02 1.92
C VAL A 25 0.98 11.48 1.50
N GLY A 26 1.00 10.35 0.79
CA GLY A 26 -0.18 9.56 0.49
C GLY A 26 -0.55 8.66 1.66
N ARG A 27 -1.86 8.47 1.89
CA ARG A 27 -2.38 7.67 3.00
C ARG A 27 -3.39 6.67 2.49
N VAL A 28 -3.19 5.41 2.81
CA VAL A 28 -4.10 4.32 2.43
C VAL A 28 -4.55 3.63 3.69
N THR A 29 -5.85 3.38 3.83
CA THR A 29 -6.35 2.58 4.96
C THR A 29 -6.14 1.11 4.66
N LEU A 30 -5.77 0.32 5.67
CA LEU A 30 -5.75 -1.13 5.53
C LEU A 30 -7.16 -1.66 5.27
N GLN A 31 -8.19 -1.01 5.81
CA GLN A 31 -9.58 -1.39 5.60
C GLN A 31 -9.96 -1.38 4.11
N GLU A 32 -9.64 -0.33 3.35
CA GLU A 32 -9.89 -0.29 1.90
C GLU A 32 -9.25 -1.49 1.18
N LEU A 33 -8.03 -1.87 1.56
CA LEU A 33 -7.34 -3.02 0.95
C LEU A 33 -7.97 -4.36 1.34
N LEU A 34 -8.44 -4.49 2.58
CA LEU A 34 -9.14 -5.68 3.05
C LEU A 34 -10.51 -5.84 2.37
N GLU A 35 -11.23 -4.74 2.14
CA GLU A 35 -12.51 -4.71 1.43
C GLU A 35 -12.36 -5.11 -0.04
N GLU A 36 -11.21 -4.81 -0.67
CA GLU A 36 -10.81 -5.29 -2.00
C GLU A 36 -10.42 -6.78 -2.02
N GLY A 37 -10.50 -7.48 -0.87
CA GLY A 37 -10.26 -8.92 -0.76
C GLY A 37 -8.79 -9.33 -0.68
N TYR A 38 -7.90 -8.39 -0.32
CA TYR A 38 -6.51 -8.70 0.00
C TYR A 38 -6.37 -9.12 1.45
N THR A 39 -5.45 -10.05 1.69
CA THR A 39 -5.10 -10.48 3.06
C THR A 39 -4.02 -9.58 3.67
N ARG A 40 -3.92 -9.60 5.00
CA ARG A 40 -2.84 -8.85 5.71
C ARG A 40 -1.44 -9.29 5.28
N ASP A 41 -1.26 -10.58 4.98
CA ASP A 41 0.02 -11.10 4.50
C ASP A 41 0.38 -10.55 3.12
N GLU A 42 -0.59 -10.52 2.19
CA GLU A 42 -0.40 -9.91 0.87
C GLU A 42 -0.08 -8.42 0.97
N ILE A 43 -0.79 -7.68 1.84
CA ILE A 43 -0.52 -6.26 2.08
C ILE A 43 0.89 -6.07 2.64
N THR A 44 1.31 -6.90 3.58
CA THR A 44 2.66 -6.84 4.15
C THR A 44 3.74 -7.08 3.09
N LEU A 45 3.53 -8.07 2.21
CA LEU A 45 4.45 -8.34 1.10
C LEU A 45 4.50 -7.18 0.10
N ALA A 46 3.35 -6.58 -0.24
CA ALA A 46 3.28 -5.45 -1.14
C ALA A 46 3.94 -4.19 -0.55
N VAL A 47 3.74 -3.92 0.74
CA VAL A 47 4.42 -2.84 1.46
C VAL A 47 5.94 -3.03 1.41
N ARG A 48 6.44 -4.24 1.68
CA ARG A 48 7.88 -4.56 1.57
C ARG A 48 8.43 -4.37 0.16
N GLU A 49 7.64 -4.62 -0.88
CA GLU A 49 8.03 -4.34 -2.27
C GLU A 49 8.14 -2.83 -2.50
N LEU A 50 7.17 -2.05 -2.01
CA LEU A 50 7.16 -0.59 -2.13
C LEU A 50 8.29 0.09 -1.37
N GLU A 51 8.67 -0.43 -0.20
CA GLU A 51 9.80 0.05 0.62
C GLU A 51 11.13 0.06 -0.14
N ARG A 52 11.26 -0.74 -1.21
CA ARG A 52 12.47 -0.74 -2.06
C ARG A 52 12.62 0.53 -2.90
N ARG A 53 11.54 1.27 -3.13
CA ARG A 53 11.50 2.43 -4.04
C ARG A 53 10.99 3.70 -3.37
N TYR A 54 10.18 3.57 -2.34
CA TYR A 54 9.56 4.67 -1.62
C TYR A 54 9.82 4.52 -0.14
N LYS A 55 9.81 5.63 0.58
CA LYS A 55 9.69 5.58 2.03
C LYS A 55 8.24 5.25 2.37
N VAL A 56 8.01 4.12 3.03
CA VAL A 56 6.69 3.67 3.47
C VAL A 56 6.70 3.50 4.98
N VAL A 57 5.61 3.91 5.65
CA VAL A 57 5.46 3.76 7.10
C VAL A 57 4.06 3.24 7.38
N VAL A 58 3.97 2.12 8.11
CA VAL A 58 2.70 1.59 8.59
C VAL A 58 2.45 2.10 10.01
N VAL A 59 1.29 2.72 10.24
CA VAL A 59 0.88 3.26 11.55
C VAL A 59 -0.53 2.80 11.86
N GLY A 60 -0.67 1.84 12.78
CA GLY A 60 -1.96 1.22 13.08
C GLY A 60 -2.56 0.64 11.80
N ASP A 61 -3.75 1.12 11.45
CA ASP A 61 -4.49 0.67 10.26
C ASP A 61 -4.24 1.54 9.01
N TYR A 62 -3.14 2.29 8.96
CA TYR A 62 -2.80 3.14 7.82
C TYR A 62 -1.42 2.80 7.25
N VAL A 63 -1.32 2.83 5.92
CA VAL A 63 -0.07 2.84 5.17
C VAL A 63 0.19 4.26 4.68
N LYS A 64 1.31 4.84 5.08
CA LYS A 64 1.79 6.14 4.59
C LYS A 64 2.87 5.93 3.55
N VAL A 65 2.70 6.52 2.39
CA VAL A 65 3.70 6.53 1.31
C VAL A 65 4.19 7.95 1.11
N TYR A 66 5.51 8.14 1.16
CA TYR A 66 6.14 9.43 0.95
C TYR A 66 6.63 9.48 -0.50
N PHE A 67 6.15 10.47 -1.25
CA PHE A 67 6.48 10.72 -2.65
C PHE A 67 7.58 11.78 -2.80
#